data_AF-A0A2G6LA92-F1
#
_entry.id   AF-A0A2G6LA92-F1
#
_cell.length_a   1.000
_cell.length_b   1.000
_cell.length_c   1.000
_cell.angle_alpha   90.00
_cell.angle_beta   90.00
_cell.angle_gamma   90.00
#
_symmetry.space_group_name_H-M   'P 1'
#
loop_
_entity.id
_entity.type
_entity.pdbx_description
1 polymer ?
#
loop_
_entity_poly.entity_id
_entity_poly.type
_entity_poly.pdbx_seq_one_letter_code
_entity_poly.pdbx_strand_id
1 'polypeptide(L)'
;MGKKDRQYDEDGLVIRINKEAEKRQRAAIKNFVKVLLKLANDKYLDLPIDERLRLALIEGKRLTGNAHKRHLSFLVRLVHEQGYDTIRSAYEQIHYAFRNDPTKIHYTERYRDRLLDGDKMVIDELLATFAEVDVQYVRQLARNAKKEKTNELKRLREQAEKNGLLFDEHKPVTVTKSSKLLYQYLFKLELRAKCKN
;
A
#
# COMPACT_ATOMS: atom_id res chain seq x y z
N MET A 1 39.37 10.49 4.91
CA MET A 1 38.42 9.68 4.10
C MET A 1 38.85 8.21 4.17
N GLY A 2 38.21 7.40 5.01
CA GLY A 2 38.55 5.98 5.16
C GLY A 2 38.12 5.18 3.93
N LYS A 3 39.06 4.46 3.31
CA LYS A 3 38.75 3.49 2.25
C LYS A 3 37.93 2.36 2.87
N LYS A 4 36.74 2.07 2.31
CA LYS A 4 35.94 0.90 2.71
C LYS A 4 36.60 -0.35 2.16
N ASP A 5 36.95 -1.29 3.02
CA ASP A 5 37.47 -2.60 2.62
C ASP A 5 36.46 -3.31 1.72
N ARG A 6 36.93 -3.75 0.55
CA ARG A 6 36.15 -4.55 -0.39
C ARG A 6 36.13 -5.98 0.13
N GLN A 7 34.96 -6.53 0.40
CA GLN A 7 34.80 -7.95 0.68
C GLN A 7 34.72 -8.71 -0.65
N TYR A 8 35.41 -9.84 -0.72
CA TYR A 8 35.49 -10.70 -1.88
C TYR A 8 34.86 -12.05 -1.53
N ASP A 9 34.15 -12.68 -2.48
CA ASP A 9 33.66 -14.06 -2.33
C ASP A 9 34.79 -15.08 -2.59
N GLU A 10 34.47 -16.37 -2.47
CA GLU A 10 35.42 -17.48 -2.64
C GLU A 10 36.07 -17.51 -4.05
N ASP A 11 35.42 -16.87 -5.04
CA ASP A 11 35.90 -16.72 -6.42
C ASP A 11 36.68 -15.41 -6.66
N GLY A 12 36.93 -14.61 -5.61
CA GLY A 12 37.68 -13.36 -5.71
C GLY A 12 36.91 -12.22 -6.39
N LEU A 13 35.58 -12.31 -6.50
CA LEU A 13 34.72 -11.25 -7.00
C LEU A 13 34.31 -10.32 -5.85
N VAL A 14 34.27 -9.00 -6.13
CA VAL A 14 33.82 -8.03 -5.14
C VAL A 14 32.34 -8.27 -4.83
N ILE A 15 32.02 -8.63 -3.58
CA ILE A 15 30.65 -8.69 -3.07
C ILE A 15 30.09 -7.28 -3.15
N ARG A 16 29.31 -7.00 -4.20
CA ARG A 16 28.68 -5.71 -4.42
C ARG A 16 27.49 -5.60 -3.47
N ILE A 17 27.75 -5.23 -2.21
CA ILE A 17 26.71 -4.88 -1.24
C ILE A 17 25.75 -3.93 -1.94
N ASN A 18 24.48 -4.30 -2.06
CA ASN A 18 23.46 -3.52 -2.75
C ASN A 18 23.13 -2.28 -1.91
N LYS A 19 24.04 -1.31 -1.91
CA LYS A 19 23.97 -0.05 -1.15
C LYS A 19 22.67 0.72 -1.43
N GLU A 20 22.05 0.51 -2.58
CA GLU A 20 20.75 1.09 -2.89
C GLU A 20 19.61 0.40 -2.14
N ALA A 21 19.61 -0.94 -2.06
CA ALA A 21 18.62 -1.69 -1.31
C ALA A 21 18.64 -1.34 0.18
N GLU A 22 19.83 -1.27 0.80
CA GLU A 22 19.96 -0.86 2.21
C GLU A 22 19.44 0.57 2.45
N LYS A 23 19.73 1.49 1.53
CA LYS A 23 19.22 2.86 1.60
C LYS A 23 17.70 2.89 1.50
N ARG A 24 17.10 2.11 0.59
CA ARG A 24 15.64 2.00 0.44
C ARG A 24 15.00 1.40 1.70
N GLN A 25 15.59 0.36 2.28
CA GLN A 25 15.09 -0.26 3.51
C GLN A 25 15.13 0.72 4.68
N ARG A 26 16.26 1.39 4.91
CA ARG A 26 16.35 2.41 5.98
C ARG A 26 15.39 3.57 5.76
N ALA A 27 15.17 3.99 4.51
CA ALA A 27 14.19 5.02 4.18
C ALA A 27 12.75 4.57 4.49
N ALA A 28 12.41 3.30 4.22
CA ALA A 28 11.11 2.73 4.54
C ALA A 28 10.87 2.73 6.06
N ILE A 29 11.84 2.26 6.86
CA ILE A 29 11.77 2.28 8.33
C ILE A 29 11.61 3.71 8.85
N LYS A 30 12.39 4.65 8.30
CA LYS A 30 12.29 6.07 8.68
C LYS A 30 10.91 6.66 8.40
N ASN A 31 10.30 6.31 7.28
CA ASN A 31 8.94 6.75 6.98
C ASN A 31 7.93 6.11 7.92
N PHE A 32 8.09 4.83 8.26
CA PHE A 32 7.22 4.15 9.22
C PHE A 32 7.32 4.75 10.63
N VAL A 33 8.51 5.07 11.13
CA VAL A 33 8.68 5.75 12.42
C VAL A 33 7.95 7.09 12.45
N LYS A 34 7.97 7.86 11.35
CA LYS A 34 7.20 9.11 11.26
C LYS A 34 5.69 8.88 11.33
N VAL A 35 5.21 7.73 10.84
CA VAL A 35 3.80 7.34 10.97
C VAL A 35 3.50 6.99 12.43
N LEU A 36 4.35 6.20 13.09
CA LEU A 36 4.20 5.87 14.51
C LEU A 36 4.17 7.12 15.41
N LEU A 37 4.98 8.13 15.13
CA LEU A 37 5.00 9.40 15.87
C LEU A 37 3.69 10.22 15.73
N LYS A 38 2.84 9.92 14.73
CA LYS A 38 1.53 10.58 14.55
C LYS A 38 0.38 9.85 15.25
N LEU A 39 0.59 8.63 15.74
CA LEU A 39 -0.43 7.87 16.46
C LEU A 39 -0.73 8.50 17.82
N ALA A 40 -1.91 8.24 18.37
CA ALA A 40 -2.20 8.53 19.79
C ALA A 40 -1.39 7.60 20.71
N ASN A 41 -1.09 8.04 21.94
CA ASN A 41 -0.24 7.28 22.87
C ASN A 41 -0.85 5.91 23.23
N ASP A 42 -2.17 5.84 23.37
CA ASP A 42 -2.88 4.62 23.75
C ASP A 42 -2.72 3.51 22.70
N LYS A 43 -2.52 3.88 21.43
CA LYS A 43 -2.32 2.94 20.31
C LYS A 43 -0.98 2.21 20.33
N TYR A 44 -0.04 2.66 21.16
CA TYR A 44 1.22 1.95 21.33
C TYR A 44 1.08 0.67 22.15
N LEU A 45 0.04 0.56 22.99
CA LEU A 45 -0.25 -0.64 23.78
C LEU A 45 -0.64 -1.83 22.91
N ASP A 46 -1.22 -1.55 21.75
CA ASP A 46 -1.67 -2.58 20.81
C ASP A 46 -0.50 -3.12 19.96
N LEU A 47 0.66 -2.46 19.96
CA LEU A 47 1.82 -2.85 19.15
C LEU A 47 2.75 -3.80 19.92
N PRO A 48 3.38 -4.79 19.24
CA PRO A 48 4.39 -5.66 19.83
C PRO A 48 5.73 -4.93 19.93
N ILE A 49 5.78 -3.89 20.75
CA ILE A 49 6.98 -3.07 21.00
C ILE A 49 7.36 -3.13 22.48
N ASP A 50 8.65 -3.02 22.77
CA ASP A 50 9.10 -2.95 24.16
C ASP A 50 8.79 -1.59 24.81
N GLU A 51 8.92 -1.55 26.14
CA GLU A 51 8.71 -0.32 26.92
C GLU A 51 9.65 0.81 26.47
N ARG A 52 10.88 0.46 26.08
CA ARG A 52 11.91 1.42 25.67
C ARG A 52 11.51 2.16 24.40
N LEU A 53 10.99 1.45 23.39
CA LEU A 53 10.52 2.03 22.13
C LEU A 53 9.25 2.83 22.36
N ARG A 54 8.35 2.36 23.21
CA ARG A 54 7.14 3.09 23.60
C ARG A 54 7.49 4.46 24.21
N LEU A 55 8.36 4.49 25.23
CA LEU A 55 8.79 5.74 25.87
C LEU A 55 9.53 6.64 24.88
N ALA A 56 10.39 6.08 24.03
CA ALA A 56 11.10 6.84 23.01
C ALA A 56 10.14 7.48 21.98
N LEU A 57 9.04 6.81 21.61
CA LEU A 57 8.02 7.36 20.72
C LEU A 57 7.26 8.52 21.36
N ILE A 58 6.91 8.39 22.65
CA ILE A 58 6.26 9.46 23.42
C ILE A 58 7.16 10.69 23.52
N GLU A 59 8.43 10.49 23.88
CA GLU A 59 9.41 11.59 23.97
C GLU A 59 9.62 12.27 22.61
N GLY A 60 9.68 11.49 21.54
CA GLY A 60 9.90 11.98 20.18
C GLY A 60 8.86 12.97 19.68
N LYS A 61 7.64 12.95 20.24
CA LYS A 61 6.56 13.91 19.91
C LYS A 61 6.81 15.30 20.48
N ARG A 62 7.53 15.41 21.60
CA ARG A 62 7.81 16.68 22.28
C ARG A 62 9.00 17.41 21.65
N LEU A 63 9.91 16.65 21.03
CA LEU A 63 11.15 17.18 20.45
C LEU A 63 10.88 17.95 19.14
N THR A 64 11.64 19.03 18.94
CA THR A 64 11.59 19.86 17.74
C THR A 64 12.99 20.08 17.15
N GLY A 65 13.06 20.61 15.91
CA GLY A 65 14.31 21.00 15.27
C GLY A 65 15.37 19.90 15.14
N ASN A 66 16.61 20.21 15.53
CA ASN A 66 17.74 19.28 15.41
C ASN A 66 17.67 18.10 16.39
N ALA A 67 17.09 18.30 17.58
CA ALA A 67 16.87 17.23 18.55
C ALA A 67 15.93 16.16 17.96
N HIS A 68 14.83 16.59 17.32
CA HIS A 68 13.91 15.68 16.65
C HIS A 68 14.58 14.87 15.54
N LYS A 69 15.43 15.49 14.71
CA LYS A 69 16.16 14.78 13.64
C LYS A 69 17.09 13.69 14.18
N ARG A 70 17.80 13.98 15.27
CA ARG A 70 18.68 13.00 15.94
C ARG A 70 17.86 11.87 16.56
N HIS A 71 16.78 12.22 17.24
CA HIS A 71 15.87 11.27 17.87
C HIS A 71 15.17 10.36 16.85
N LEU A 72 14.82 10.90 15.68
CA LEU A 72 14.28 10.10 14.58
C LEU A 72 15.27 9.03 14.11
N SER A 73 16.55 9.37 13.99
CA SER A 73 17.59 8.38 13.64
C SER A 73 17.75 7.31 14.73
N PHE A 74 17.62 7.70 16.01
CA PHE A 74 17.62 6.77 17.14
C PHE A 74 16.43 5.81 17.09
N LEU A 75 15.21 6.32 16.87
CA LEU A 75 14.00 5.52 16.71
C LEU A 75 14.08 4.56 15.51
N VAL A 76 14.65 5.00 14.38
CA VAL A 76 14.87 4.13 13.21
C VAL A 76 15.74 2.94 13.56
N ARG A 77 16.81 3.16 14.33
CA ARG A 77 17.65 2.06 14.80
C ARG A 77 16.87 1.14 15.74
N LEU A 78 16.12 1.69 16.69
CA LEU A 78 15.38 0.91 17.69
C LEU A 78 14.28 0.03 17.05
N VAL A 79 13.53 0.57 16.07
CA VAL A 79 12.55 -0.20 15.29
C VAL A 79 13.22 -1.29 14.45
N HIS A 80 14.39 -1.02 13.89
CA HIS A 80 15.14 -2.05 13.16
C HIS A 80 15.61 -3.18 14.09
N GLU A 81 16.13 -2.84 15.27
CA GLU A 81 16.61 -3.81 16.28
C GLU A 81 15.50 -4.71 16.81
N GLN A 82 14.28 -4.20 16.98
CA GLN A 82 13.13 -4.97 17.48
C GLN A 82 12.38 -5.76 16.40
N GLY A 83 12.74 -5.61 15.13
CA GLY A 83 12.06 -6.28 14.02
C GLY A 83 11.00 -5.40 13.37
N TYR A 84 11.44 -4.62 12.37
CA TYR A 84 10.58 -3.74 11.59
C TYR A 84 9.37 -4.44 10.98
N ASP A 85 9.55 -5.63 10.40
CA ASP A 85 8.48 -6.32 9.68
C ASP A 85 7.36 -6.78 10.63
N THR A 86 7.71 -7.25 11.83
CA THR A 86 6.76 -7.66 12.87
C THR A 86 5.93 -6.47 13.36
N ILE A 87 6.60 -5.37 13.73
CA ILE A 87 5.92 -4.17 14.22
C ILE A 87 5.04 -3.57 13.13
N ARG A 88 5.53 -3.56 11.89
CA ARG A 88 4.77 -3.07 10.74
C ARG A 88 3.55 -3.93 10.46
N SER A 89 3.68 -5.26 10.48
CA SER A 89 2.56 -6.17 10.24
C SER A 89 1.49 -5.99 11.31
N ALA A 90 1.87 -5.92 12.60
CA ALA A 90 0.93 -5.67 13.68
C ALA A 90 0.24 -4.31 13.55
N TYR A 91 1.00 -3.25 13.26
CA TYR A 91 0.44 -1.93 12.96
C TYR A 91 -0.58 -1.99 11.81
N GLU A 92 -0.24 -2.71 10.73
CA GLU A 92 -1.13 -2.85 9.58
C GLU A 92 -2.38 -3.68 9.92
N GLN A 93 -2.28 -4.71 10.76
CA GLN A 93 -3.43 -5.47 11.22
C GLN A 93 -4.37 -4.62 12.10
N ILE A 94 -3.84 -3.78 12.99
CA ILE A 94 -4.67 -2.95 13.87
C ILE A 94 -5.31 -1.79 13.10
N HIS A 95 -4.53 -1.08 12.28
CA HIS A 95 -4.99 0.11 11.58
C HIS A 95 -5.67 -0.18 10.24
N TYR A 96 -5.40 -1.36 9.67
CA TYR A 96 -5.99 -1.81 8.43
C TYR A 96 -6.61 -3.22 8.56
N ALA A 97 -7.12 -3.59 9.74
CA ALA A 97 -7.88 -4.84 9.93
C ALA A 97 -8.91 -5.05 8.80
N PHE A 98 -9.56 -3.96 8.40
CA PHE A 98 -10.53 -3.93 7.31
C PHE A 98 -9.94 -4.18 5.90
N ARG A 99 -8.65 -3.87 5.66
CA ARG A 99 -7.96 -4.21 4.39
C ARG A 99 -7.61 -5.68 4.29
N ASN A 100 -7.55 -6.38 5.41
CA ASN A 100 -7.11 -7.78 5.48
C ASN A 100 -8.27 -8.76 5.70
N ASP A 101 -9.52 -8.29 5.78
CA ASP A 101 -10.71 -9.13 5.85
C ASP A 101 -11.03 -9.66 4.43
N PRO A 102 -10.83 -10.97 4.16
CA PRO A 102 -11.04 -11.54 2.83
C PRO A 102 -12.46 -11.34 2.33
N THR A 103 -13.44 -11.37 3.23
CA THR A 103 -14.85 -11.18 2.86
C THR A 103 -15.07 -9.78 2.28
N LYS A 104 -14.46 -8.75 2.89
CA LYS A 104 -14.61 -7.36 2.47
C LYS A 104 -13.89 -7.07 1.16
N ILE A 105 -12.72 -7.65 0.98
CA ILE A 105 -12.01 -7.62 -0.31
C ILE A 105 -12.95 -8.15 -1.41
N HIS A 106 -13.54 -9.34 -1.22
CA HIS A 106 -14.44 -9.92 -2.20
C HIS A 106 -15.72 -9.09 -2.44
N TYR A 107 -16.29 -8.49 -1.39
CA TYR A 107 -17.45 -7.60 -1.55
C TYR A 107 -17.11 -6.37 -2.40
N THR A 108 -15.99 -5.69 -2.12
CA THR A 108 -15.55 -4.52 -2.89
C THR A 108 -15.19 -4.92 -4.33
N GLU A 109 -14.50 -6.05 -4.52
CA GLU A 109 -14.19 -6.59 -5.84
C GLU A 109 -15.45 -6.90 -6.64
N ARG A 110 -16.47 -7.50 -6.02
CA ARG A 110 -17.75 -7.79 -6.68
C ARG A 110 -18.44 -6.50 -7.16
N TYR A 111 -18.46 -5.44 -6.36
CA TYR A 111 -19.01 -4.15 -6.81
C TYR A 111 -18.23 -3.58 -8.00
N ARG A 112 -16.89 -3.62 -7.93
CA ARG A 112 -16.03 -3.18 -9.04
C ARG A 112 -16.32 -3.95 -10.32
N ASP A 113 -16.38 -5.28 -10.24
CA ASP A 113 -16.53 -6.12 -11.43
C ASP A 113 -17.91 -5.94 -12.07
N ARG A 114 -18.98 -5.89 -11.27
CA ARG A 114 -20.33 -5.58 -11.78
C ARG A 114 -20.41 -4.19 -12.44
N LEU A 115 -19.70 -3.18 -11.89
CA LEU A 115 -19.62 -1.85 -12.51
C LEU A 115 -18.89 -1.85 -13.85
N LEU A 116 -17.85 -2.68 -13.99
CA LEU A 116 -17.10 -2.83 -15.24
C LEU A 116 -17.91 -3.57 -16.31
N ASP A 117 -18.74 -4.53 -15.88
CA ASP A 117 -19.68 -5.26 -16.74
C ASP A 117 -20.85 -4.38 -17.19
N GLY A 118 -21.08 -3.24 -16.52
CA GLY A 118 -22.08 -2.25 -16.88
C GLY A 118 -23.45 -2.49 -16.24
N ASP A 119 -23.50 -3.23 -15.13
CA ASP A 119 -24.71 -3.40 -14.34
C ASP A 119 -25.14 -2.05 -13.73
N LYS A 120 -26.30 -1.56 -14.18
CA LYS A 120 -26.86 -0.28 -13.74
C LYS A 120 -27.39 -0.36 -12.30
N MET A 121 -27.83 -1.54 -11.85
CA MET A 121 -28.42 -1.73 -10.51
C MET A 121 -27.39 -1.52 -9.40
N VAL A 122 -26.10 -1.75 -9.68
CA VAL A 122 -25.02 -1.52 -8.71
C VAL A 122 -24.97 -0.07 -8.23
N ILE A 123 -25.26 0.89 -9.11
CA ILE A 123 -25.23 2.31 -8.74
C ILE A 123 -26.33 2.61 -7.70
N ASP A 124 -27.51 2.01 -7.87
CA ASP A 124 -28.64 2.19 -6.95
C ASP A 124 -28.34 1.51 -5.61
N GLU A 125 -27.73 0.32 -5.62
CA GLU A 125 -27.25 -0.36 -4.41
C GLU A 125 -26.19 0.47 -3.65
N LEU A 126 -25.25 1.08 -4.38
CA LEU A 126 -24.22 1.95 -3.78
C LEU A 126 -24.83 3.20 -3.16
N LEU A 127 -25.84 3.80 -3.79
CA LEU A 127 -26.57 4.96 -3.25
C LEU A 127 -27.34 4.59 -1.98
N ALA A 128 -27.96 3.41 -1.95
CA ALA A 128 -28.68 2.92 -0.77
C ALA A 128 -27.72 2.58 0.39
N THR A 129 -26.51 2.09 0.08
CA THR A 129 -25.54 1.66 1.09
C THR A 129 -24.65 2.80 1.60
N PHE A 130 -24.29 3.76 0.74
CA PHE A 130 -23.33 4.82 1.04
C PHE A 130 -23.90 6.20 0.73
N ALA A 131 -24.25 6.97 1.76
CA ALA A 131 -24.81 8.31 1.61
C ALA A 131 -23.86 9.33 0.95
N GLU A 132 -22.54 9.12 1.00
CA GLU A 132 -21.51 10.03 0.46
C GLU A 132 -20.98 9.60 -0.92
N VAL A 133 -21.61 8.64 -1.59
CA VAL A 133 -21.10 8.14 -2.87
C VAL A 133 -21.23 9.18 -3.99
N ASP A 134 -20.12 9.45 -4.67
CA ASP A 134 -20.10 10.24 -5.90
C ASP A 134 -20.31 9.31 -7.10
N VAL A 135 -21.57 9.20 -7.50
CA VAL A 135 -22.00 8.39 -8.64
C VAL A 135 -21.36 8.84 -9.95
N GLN A 136 -21.13 10.14 -10.13
CA GLN A 136 -20.53 10.66 -11.36
C GLN A 136 -19.08 10.21 -11.47
N TYR A 137 -18.34 10.29 -10.37
CA TYR A 137 -16.96 9.82 -10.29
C TYR A 137 -16.84 8.31 -10.50
N VAL A 138 -17.71 7.51 -9.86
CA VAL A 138 -17.76 6.04 -10.06
C VAL A 138 -18.00 5.69 -11.53
N ARG A 139 -18.99 6.32 -12.18
CA ARG A 139 -19.27 6.10 -13.61
C ARG A 139 -18.11 6.54 -14.52
N GLN A 140 -17.40 7.60 -14.15
CA GLN A 140 -16.21 8.04 -14.89
C GLN A 140 -15.10 6.99 -14.81
N LEU A 141 -14.80 6.50 -13.61
CA LEU A 141 -13.78 5.48 -13.39
C LEU A 141 -14.11 4.17 -14.10
N ALA A 142 -15.36 3.70 -14.03
CA ALA A 142 -15.79 2.48 -14.72
C ALA A 142 -15.63 2.59 -16.25
N ARG A 143 -16.03 3.73 -16.84
CA ARG A 143 -15.85 4.00 -18.28
C ARG A 143 -14.38 4.06 -18.68
N ASN A 144 -13.55 4.75 -17.89
CA ASN A 144 -12.11 4.84 -18.15
C ASN A 144 -11.44 3.46 -18.05
N ALA A 145 -11.82 2.65 -17.06
CA ALA A 145 -11.30 1.30 -16.89
C ALA A 145 -11.65 0.39 -18.07
N LYS A 146 -12.88 0.47 -18.59
CA LYS A 146 -13.30 -0.26 -19.81
C LYS A 146 -12.48 0.18 -21.03
N LYS A 147 -12.27 1.49 -21.21
CA LYS A 147 -11.47 2.05 -22.30
C LYS A 147 -10.00 1.62 -22.20
N GLU A 148 -9.41 1.69 -21.00
CA GLU A 148 -8.05 1.21 -20.73
C GLU A 148 -7.91 -0.27 -21.10
N LYS A 149 -8.85 -1.12 -20.65
CA LYS A 149 -8.86 -2.56 -20.93
C LYS A 149 -8.90 -2.83 -22.44
N THR A 150 -9.79 -2.14 -23.17
CA THR A 150 -9.88 -2.30 -24.63
C THR A 150 -8.61 -1.83 -25.35
N ASN A 151 -7.98 -0.75 -24.90
CA ASN A 151 -6.75 -0.24 -25.50
C ASN A 151 -5.56 -1.15 -25.21
N GLU A 152 -5.49 -1.71 -24.00
CA GLU A 152 -4.49 -2.71 -23.63
C GLU A 152 -4.64 -3.97 -24.47
N LEU A 153 -5.87 -4.47 -24.63
CA LEU A 153 -6.17 -5.63 -25.48
C LEU A 153 -5.72 -5.42 -26.93
N LYS A 154 -6.02 -4.23 -27.52
CA LYS A 154 -5.56 -3.87 -28.87
C LYS A 154 -4.04 -3.85 -28.98
N ARG A 155 -3.35 -3.22 -28.01
CA ARG A 155 -1.87 -3.18 -27.98
C ARG A 155 -1.26 -4.57 -27.88
N LEU A 156 -1.82 -5.43 -27.04
CA LEU A 156 -1.34 -6.80 -26.89
C LEU A 156 -1.55 -7.62 -28.17
N ARG A 157 -2.69 -7.43 -28.85
CA ARG A 157 -2.95 -8.04 -30.16
C ARG A 157 -1.95 -7.57 -31.22
N GLU A 158 -1.72 -6.27 -31.34
CA GLU A 158 -0.72 -5.70 -32.26
C GLU A 158 0.71 -6.21 -31.96
N GLN A 159 1.06 -6.40 -30.68
CA GLN A 159 2.35 -6.97 -30.28
C GLN A 159 2.47 -8.45 -30.63
N ALA A 160 1.39 -9.23 -30.44
CA ALA A 160 1.36 -10.64 -30.81
C ALA A 160 1.53 -10.81 -32.33
N GLU A 161 0.80 -10.00 -33.11
CA GLU A 161 0.91 -9.96 -34.57
C GLU A 161 2.35 -9.62 -35.02
N LYS A 162 2.99 -8.60 -34.42
CA LYS A 162 4.40 -8.24 -34.71
C LYS A 162 5.39 -9.33 -34.37
N ASN A 163 5.12 -10.11 -33.33
CA ASN A 163 6.00 -11.18 -32.87
C ASN A 163 5.69 -12.54 -33.54
N GLY A 164 4.71 -12.60 -34.46
CA GLY A 164 4.29 -13.84 -35.12
C GLY A 164 3.62 -14.85 -34.18
N LEU A 165 3.09 -14.40 -33.05
CA LEU A 165 2.44 -15.23 -32.04
C LEU A 165 0.90 -15.11 -32.16
N LEU A 166 0.19 -16.20 -31.90
CA LEU A 166 -1.26 -16.17 -31.79
C LEU A 166 -1.67 -15.37 -30.55
N PHE A 167 -2.60 -14.42 -30.73
CA PHE A 167 -3.17 -13.66 -29.63
C PHE A 167 -4.16 -14.52 -28.84
N ASP A 168 -3.88 -14.75 -27.56
CA ASP A 168 -4.81 -15.43 -26.66
C ASP A 168 -5.86 -14.44 -26.13
N GLU A 169 -7.09 -14.53 -26.67
CA GLU A 169 -8.23 -13.70 -26.27
C GLU A 169 -8.71 -13.98 -24.84
N HIS A 170 -8.38 -15.16 -24.28
CA HIS A 170 -8.78 -15.57 -22.94
C HIS A 170 -7.76 -15.18 -21.88
N LYS A 171 -6.58 -14.67 -22.27
CA LYS A 171 -5.57 -14.21 -21.32
C LYS A 171 -6.15 -13.08 -20.46
N PRO A 172 -6.09 -13.20 -19.12
CA PRO A 172 -6.62 -12.16 -18.25
C PRO A 172 -5.86 -10.85 -18.48
N VAL A 173 -6.59 -9.83 -18.92
CA VAL A 173 -6.05 -8.47 -19.03
C VAL A 173 -5.67 -7.99 -17.64
N THR A 174 -4.52 -7.33 -17.51
CA THR A 174 -4.05 -6.87 -16.21
C THR A 174 -5.00 -5.83 -15.60
N VAL A 175 -4.96 -5.68 -14.28
CA VAL A 175 -5.83 -4.72 -13.60
C VAL A 175 -5.47 -3.30 -14.05
N THR A 176 -6.41 -2.64 -14.71
CA THR A 176 -6.21 -1.28 -15.25
C THR A 176 -6.06 -0.25 -14.13
N LYS A 177 -5.42 0.89 -14.43
CA LYS A 177 -5.19 1.95 -13.42
C LYS A 177 -6.51 2.50 -12.90
N SER A 178 -7.46 2.73 -13.81
CA SER A 178 -8.79 3.20 -13.46
C SER A 178 -9.58 2.15 -12.65
N SER A 179 -9.42 0.85 -12.93
CA SER A 179 -10.03 -0.23 -12.13
C SER A 179 -9.48 -0.26 -10.69
N LYS A 180 -8.16 -0.08 -10.53
CA LYS A 180 -7.53 0.02 -9.21
C LYS A 180 -8.01 1.25 -8.42
N LEU A 181 -8.17 2.39 -9.08
CA LEU A 181 -8.71 3.60 -8.46
C LEU A 181 -10.17 3.41 -8.03
N LEU A 182 -10.97 2.75 -8.86
CA LEU A 182 -12.37 2.41 -8.52
C LEU A 182 -12.45 1.55 -7.25
N TYR A 183 -11.63 0.49 -7.17
CA TYR A 183 -11.53 -0.33 -5.96
C TYR A 183 -11.15 0.52 -4.74
N GLN A 184 -10.11 1.35 -4.85
CA GLN A 184 -9.65 2.19 -3.73
C GLN A 184 -10.72 3.18 -3.26
N TYR A 185 -11.51 3.72 -4.18
CA TYR A 185 -12.61 4.63 -3.85
C TYR A 185 -13.73 3.91 -3.11
N LEU A 186 -14.21 2.78 -3.65
CA LEU A 186 -15.26 1.96 -3.00
C LEU A 186 -14.82 1.47 -1.61
N PHE A 187 -13.58 0.99 -1.51
CA PHE A 187 -13.00 0.57 -0.24
C PHE A 187 -12.96 1.69 0.80
N LYS A 188 -12.67 2.93 0.37
CA LYS A 188 -12.67 4.11 1.25
C LYS A 188 -14.08 4.50 1.70
N LEU A 189 -15.09 4.31 0.85
CA LEU A 189 -16.50 4.53 1.23
C LEU A 189 -16.94 3.53 2.31
N GLU A 190 -16.60 2.26 2.14
CA GLU A 190 -16.88 1.22 3.14
C GLU A 190 -16.26 1.53 4.51
N LEU A 191 -14.99 1.96 4.51
CA LEU A 191 -14.30 2.39 5.74
C LEU A 191 -15.02 3.55 6.44
N ARG A 192 -15.50 4.54 5.67
CA ARG A 192 -16.15 5.73 6.23
C ARG A 192 -17.55 5.46 6.77
N ALA A 193 -18.33 4.61 6.08
CA ALA A 193 -19.67 4.25 6.52
C ALA A 193 -19.65 3.58 7.90
N LYS A 194 -18.62 2.77 8.18
CA LYS A 194 -18.45 2.14 9.49
C LYS A 194 -17.99 3.08 10.61
N CYS A 195 -17.25 4.15 10.33
CA CYS A 195 -16.87 5.11 11.38
C CYS A 195 -18.04 5.98 11.87
N LYS A 196 -19.20 5.94 11.20
CA LYS A 196 -20.40 6.68 11.58
C LYS A 196 -21.44 5.87 12.37
N ASN A 197 -21.28 4.54 12.42
CA ASN A 197 -22.07 3.63 13.26
C ASN A 197 -21.26 3.23 14.48
#